data_AF-B8C0S5-F1
#
_entry.id   AF-B8C0S5-F1
#
_cell.length_a   1.000
_cell.length_b   1.000
_cell.length_c   1.000
_cell.angle_alpha   90.00
_cell.angle_beta   90.00
_cell.angle_gamma   90.00
#
_symmetry.space_group_name_H-M   'P 1'
#
loop_
_entity.id
_entity.type
_entity.pdbx_description
1 polymer ?
#
loop_
_entity_poly.entity_id
_entity_poly.type
_entity_poly.pdbx_seq_one_letter_code
_entity_poly.pdbx_strand_id
1 'polypeptide(L)'
;MVAGEEKAGMAYVYTGSTGKAVQSLPVGLAASQARFGNTVSIYVGKILIDAPTAANKTGSIYMYYLSDDDVWKFSDVIENKGGEVWNMHDSSVSIDANSVVVRVPKNDVDASNQVLPSSKAEDNEGW
;
A
#
# COMPACT_ATOMS: atom_id res chain seq x y z
N MET A 1 20.86 -3.85 -26.63
CA MET A 1 20.86 -3.08 -25.38
C MET A 1 19.44 -3.17 -24.83
N VAL A 2 19.21 -3.94 -23.76
CA VAL A 2 17.88 -4.07 -23.17
C VAL A 2 17.65 -2.85 -22.31
N ALA A 3 16.55 -2.13 -22.54
CA ALA A 3 16.13 -0.98 -21.75
C ALA A 3 16.15 -1.35 -20.26
N GLY A 4 16.68 -0.46 -19.43
CA GLY A 4 16.91 -0.72 -18.01
C GLY A 4 15.64 -1.25 -17.35
N GLU A 5 15.76 -2.40 -16.69
CA GLU A 5 14.76 -2.82 -15.71
C GLU A 5 14.78 -1.80 -14.58
N GLU A 6 14.01 -0.75 -14.75
CA GLU A 6 13.83 0.28 -13.75
C GLU A 6 13.07 -0.36 -12.58
N LYS A 7 13.83 -0.64 -11.52
CA LYS A 7 13.42 -1.46 -10.39
C LYS A 7 12.19 -0.86 -9.71
N ALA A 8 11.01 -1.38 -10.02
CA ALA A 8 9.87 -1.22 -9.15
C ALA A 8 10.21 -1.88 -7.81
N GLY A 9 9.98 -1.18 -6.70
CA GLY A 9 10.33 -1.68 -5.36
C GLY A 9 9.61 -2.99 -5.03
N MET A 10 10.11 -3.72 -4.03
CA MET A 10 9.54 -4.98 -3.56
C MET A 10 9.45 -4.94 -2.03
N ALA A 11 8.34 -5.43 -1.49
CA ALA A 11 8.21 -5.67 -0.05
C ALA A 11 8.31 -7.17 0.24
N TYR A 12 8.88 -7.52 1.39
CA TYR A 12 9.03 -8.90 1.83
C TYR A 12 8.41 -9.07 3.21
N VAL A 13 7.67 -10.16 3.40
CA VAL A 13 7.12 -10.55 4.69
C VAL A 13 8.03 -11.60 5.31
N TYR A 14 8.43 -11.36 6.56
CA TYR A 14 9.24 -12.28 7.35
C TYR A 14 8.45 -12.81 8.54
N THR A 15 8.70 -14.06 8.92
CA THR A 15 8.15 -14.61 10.16
C THR A 15 8.89 -14.06 11.37
N GLY A 16 8.16 -13.64 12.41
CA GLY A 16 8.77 -13.20 13.67
C GLY A 16 9.53 -14.30 14.41
N SER A 17 9.15 -15.57 14.20
CA SER A 17 9.74 -16.72 14.88
C SER A 17 11.07 -17.19 14.30
N THR A 18 11.26 -17.08 12.97
CA THR A 18 12.46 -17.59 12.30
C THR A 18 13.24 -16.54 11.51
N GLY A 19 12.69 -15.32 11.35
CA GLY A 19 13.30 -14.26 10.56
C GLY A 19 13.48 -14.60 9.09
N LYS A 20 12.75 -15.61 8.59
CA LYS A 20 12.82 -16.04 7.19
C LYS A 20 11.76 -15.32 6.38
N ALA A 21 12.13 -14.90 5.17
CA ALA A 21 11.17 -14.39 4.22
C ALA A 21 10.20 -15.52 3.86
N VAL A 22 8.91 -15.28 4.03
CA VAL A 22 7.84 -16.23 3.68
C VAL A 22 7.09 -15.81 2.43
N GLN A 23 7.13 -14.53 2.09
CA GLN A 23 6.45 -14.04 0.89
C GLN A 23 7.09 -12.74 0.38
N SER A 24 7.13 -12.58 -0.93
CA SER A 24 7.32 -11.28 -1.58
C SER A 24 5.97 -10.70 -1.97
N LEU A 25 5.78 -9.41 -1.72
CA LEU A 25 4.59 -8.65 -2.10
C LEU A 25 4.98 -7.80 -3.32
N PRO A 26 4.67 -8.25 -4.54
CA PRO A 26 4.95 -7.46 -5.72
C PRO A 26 4.04 -6.25 -5.73
N VAL A 27 4.61 -5.11 -6.12
CA VAL A 27 3.99 -3.81 -6.40
C VAL A 27 2.76 -3.87 -7.33
N GLY A 28 2.47 -5.01 -7.94
CA GLY A 28 1.38 -5.18 -8.90
C GLY A 28 1.65 -4.35 -10.17
N LEU A 29 0.62 -3.66 -10.66
CA LEU A 29 0.68 -2.80 -11.86
C LEU A 29 1.34 -1.43 -11.61
N ALA A 30 1.85 -1.12 -10.41
CA ALA A 30 2.45 0.21 -10.23
C ALA A 30 3.65 0.38 -11.15
N ALA A 31 3.66 1.54 -11.80
CA ALA A 31 4.67 1.89 -12.78
C ALA A 31 6.08 1.77 -12.22
N SER A 32 7.03 1.56 -13.13
CA SER A 32 8.44 1.79 -12.91
C SER A 32 8.70 3.05 -12.04
N GLN A 33 9.70 2.99 -11.16
CA GLN A 33 10.11 4.09 -10.28
C GLN A 33 9.10 4.56 -9.23
N ALA A 34 8.05 3.79 -8.92
CA ALA A 34 7.03 4.15 -7.92
C ALA A 34 7.50 4.20 -6.45
N ARG A 35 8.78 3.86 -6.18
CA ARG A 35 9.35 3.77 -4.81
C ARG A 35 8.50 2.93 -3.86
N PHE A 36 7.89 1.87 -4.38
CA PHE A 36 7.10 0.93 -3.60
C PHE A 36 7.91 0.35 -2.43
N GLY A 37 7.31 0.34 -1.23
CA GLY A 37 8.00 -0.12 -0.02
C GLY A 37 8.83 0.96 0.66
N ASN A 38 8.55 2.25 0.41
CA ASN A 38 9.24 3.36 1.07
C ASN A 38 8.87 3.43 2.57
N THR A 39 7.62 3.12 2.93
CA THR A 39 7.12 2.84 4.27
C THR A 39 6.13 1.67 4.23
N VAL A 40 6.10 0.90 5.33
CA VAL A 40 5.26 -0.27 5.49
C VAL A 40 4.63 -0.23 6.87
N SER A 41 3.34 -0.53 6.96
CA SER A 41 2.63 -0.74 8.22
C SER A 41 1.81 -2.02 8.17
N ILE A 42 1.68 -2.69 9.30
CA ILE A 42 0.93 -3.93 9.44
C ILE A 42 0.06 -3.87 10.69
N TYR A 43 -1.19 -4.26 10.56
CA TYR A 43 -2.11 -4.45 11.69
C TYR A 43 -3.09 -5.57 11.35
N VAL A 44 -3.16 -6.58 12.23
CA VAL A 44 -4.12 -7.71 12.22
C VAL A 44 -4.59 -8.11 10.81
N GLY A 45 -3.77 -8.90 10.13
CA GLY A 45 -4.13 -9.44 8.81
C GLY A 45 -4.20 -8.40 7.69
N LYS A 46 -3.72 -7.16 7.88
CA LYS A 46 -3.60 -6.14 6.83
C LYS A 46 -2.20 -5.56 6.78
N ILE A 47 -1.67 -5.39 5.57
CA ILE A 47 -0.43 -4.68 5.28
C ILE A 47 -0.74 -3.50 4.38
N LEU A 48 -0.19 -2.34 4.72
CA LEU A 48 -0.16 -1.15 3.87
C LEU A 48 1.27 -0.86 3.46
N ILE A 49 1.47 -0.67 2.15
CA ILE A 49 2.76 -0.33 1.56
C ILE A 49 2.58 0.94 0.74
N ASP A 50 3.35 1.97 1.03
CA ASP A 50 3.32 3.18 0.22
C ASP A 50 4.11 3.01 -1.10
N ALA A 51 3.74 3.84 -2.06
CA ALA A 51 4.46 4.04 -3.31
C ALA A 51 4.35 5.54 -3.66
N PRO A 52 5.20 6.39 -3.05
CA PRO A 52 5.00 7.83 -3.04
C PRO A 52 5.14 8.49 -4.42
N THR A 53 5.74 7.79 -5.39
CA THR A 53 5.89 8.27 -6.77
C THR A 53 5.01 7.52 -7.77
N ALA A 54 4.10 6.65 -7.29
CA ALA A 54 3.06 6.04 -8.11
C ALA A 54 2.04 7.07 -8.63
N ALA A 55 1.14 6.64 -9.52
CA ALA A 55 0.04 7.44 -10.06
C ALA A 55 0.49 8.83 -10.57
N ASN A 56 1.41 8.87 -11.54
CA ASN A 56 1.99 10.13 -12.04
C ASN A 56 2.61 11.02 -10.93
N LYS A 57 3.23 10.37 -9.94
CA LYS A 57 3.91 10.98 -8.79
C LYS A 57 2.98 11.65 -7.77
N THR A 58 1.65 11.47 -7.85
CA THR A 58 0.75 11.91 -6.78
C THR A 58 0.81 10.98 -5.56
N GLY A 59 1.27 9.75 -5.78
CA GLY A 59 1.46 8.70 -4.79
C GLY A 59 0.24 7.82 -4.58
N SER A 60 0.48 6.61 -4.09
CA SER A 60 -0.56 5.64 -3.77
C SER A 60 -0.15 4.74 -2.61
N ILE A 61 -1.12 4.12 -1.95
CA ILE A 61 -0.91 3.11 -0.91
C ILE A 61 -1.56 1.81 -1.36
N TYR A 62 -0.81 0.73 -1.29
CA TYR A 62 -1.24 -0.61 -1.67
C TYR A 62 -1.61 -1.38 -0.41
N MET A 63 -2.80 -1.97 -0.40
CA MET A 63 -3.30 -2.78 0.69
C MET A 63 -3.24 -4.26 0.34
N TYR A 64 -2.75 -5.06 1.28
CA TYR A 64 -2.78 -6.51 1.23
C TYR A 64 -3.50 -7.05 2.46
N TYR A 65 -4.21 -8.16 2.31
CA TYR A 65 -4.84 -8.88 3.42
C TYR A 65 -4.26 -10.28 3.55
N LEU A 66 -4.25 -10.81 4.76
CA LEU A 66 -3.91 -12.21 5.02
C LEU A 66 -5.17 -13.04 4.76
N SER A 67 -5.10 -13.95 3.80
CA SER A 67 -6.18 -14.89 3.53
C SER A 67 -6.16 -16.08 4.50
N ASP A 68 -7.25 -16.85 4.53
CA ASP A 68 -7.40 -18.02 5.41
C ASP A 68 -6.33 -19.11 5.20
N ASP A 69 -5.70 -19.13 4.02
CA ASP A 69 -4.59 -20.04 3.69
C ASP A 69 -3.21 -19.52 4.16
N ASP A 70 -3.17 -18.51 5.05
CA ASP A 70 -1.96 -17.82 5.53
C ASP A 70 -1.10 -17.17 4.41
N VAL A 71 -1.75 -16.80 3.30
CA VAL A 71 -1.10 -16.11 2.17
C VAL A 71 -1.56 -14.66 2.11
N TRP A 72 -0.62 -13.71 2.01
CA TRP A 72 -0.93 -12.30 1.77
C TRP A 72 -1.38 -12.08 0.33
N LYS A 73 -2.54 -11.47 0.15
CA LYS A 73 -3.13 -11.21 -1.16
C LYS A 73 -3.36 -9.71 -1.33
N PHE A 74 -3.13 -9.21 -2.54
CA PHE A 74 -3.45 -7.82 -2.87
C PHE A 74 -4.96 -7.59 -2.70
N SER A 75 -5.31 -6.47 -2.08
CA SER A 75 -6.69 -6.06 -1.81
C SER A 75 -7.11 -4.90 -2.67
N ASP A 76 -6.40 -3.77 -2.56
CA ASP A 76 -6.84 -2.49 -3.13
C ASP A 76 -5.70 -1.47 -3.21
N VAL A 77 -5.93 -0.38 -3.97
CA VAL A 77 -5.08 0.81 -4.02
C VAL A 77 -5.84 2.02 -3.47
N ILE A 78 -5.25 2.67 -2.46
CA ILE A 78 -5.71 3.97 -1.97
C ILE A 78 -4.93 5.05 -2.73
N GLU A 79 -5.61 5.74 -3.63
CA GLU A 79 -5.03 6.79 -4.46
C GLU A 79 -5.16 8.16 -3.79
N ASN A 80 -4.14 9.01 -3.94
CA ASN A 80 -4.24 10.40 -3.56
C ASN A 80 -5.13 11.21 -4.52
N LYS A 81 -6.46 11.01 -4.44
CA LYS A 81 -7.44 11.76 -5.24
C LYS A 81 -7.32 13.26 -4.98
N GLY A 82 -6.86 13.99 -5.99
CA GLY A 82 -6.69 15.44 -5.95
C GLY A 82 -5.28 15.92 -5.54
N GLY A 83 -4.37 15.01 -5.15
CA GLY A 83 -3.01 15.38 -4.81
C GLY A 83 -2.22 15.94 -6.00
N GLU A 84 -1.42 16.98 -5.76
CA GLU A 84 -0.44 17.43 -6.73
C GLU A 84 0.69 16.42 -6.90
N VAL A 85 1.38 16.53 -8.03
CA VAL A 85 2.60 15.77 -8.32
C VAL A 85 3.61 16.04 -7.20
N TRP A 86 4.16 14.97 -6.61
CA TRP A 86 5.12 14.92 -5.49
C TRP A 86 4.55 15.13 -4.09
N ASN A 87 3.23 15.15 -3.90
CA ASN A 87 2.65 15.38 -2.57
C ASN A 87 3.00 14.29 -1.54
N MET A 88 3.08 13.02 -1.96
CA MET A 88 3.41 11.91 -1.06
C MET A 88 4.92 11.66 -0.89
N HIS A 89 5.80 12.54 -1.37
CA HIS A 89 7.23 12.36 -1.12
C HIS A 89 7.52 12.35 0.40
N ASP A 90 8.19 11.30 0.88
CA ASP A 90 8.45 11.04 2.30
C ASP A 90 7.17 10.87 3.15
N SER A 91 6.12 10.34 2.53
CA SER A 91 4.91 9.90 3.23
C SER A 91 5.23 8.81 4.24
N SER A 92 4.40 8.73 5.27
CA SER A 92 4.38 7.60 6.20
C SER A 92 2.96 7.14 6.41
N VAL A 93 2.74 5.83 6.49
CA VAL A 93 1.44 5.22 6.72
C VAL A 93 1.39 4.54 8.09
N SER A 94 0.26 4.63 8.78
CA SER A 94 -0.06 3.86 9.99
C SER A 94 -1.49 3.35 9.90
N ILE A 95 -1.78 2.21 10.53
CA ILE A 95 -3.09 1.56 10.51
C ILE A 95 -3.40 0.99 11.89
N ASP A 96 -4.67 1.08 12.29
CA ASP A 96 -5.23 0.36 13.42
C ASP A 96 -6.49 -0.43 13.01
N ALA A 97 -7.32 -0.81 13.98
CA ALA A 97 -8.55 -1.57 13.71
C ALA A 97 -9.54 -0.85 12.79
N ASN A 98 -9.61 0.48 12.85
CA ASN A 98 -10.69 1.27 12.27
C ASN A 98 -10.21 2.37 11.32
N SER A 99 -8.91 2.67 11.31
CA SER A 99 -8.38 3.85 10.67
C SER A 99 -7.02 3.60 10.04
N VAL A 100 -6.76 4.36 8.98
CA VAL A 100 -5.46 4.49 8.35
C VAL A 100 -5.10 5.97 8.38
N VAL A 101 -3.91 6.27 8.88
CA VAL A 101 -3.36 7.63 8.89
C VAL A 101 -2.23 7.70 7.89
N VAL A 102 -2.32 8.67 7.00
CA VAL A 102 -1.29 8.94 5.99
C VAL A 102 -0.75 10.33 6.23
N ARG A 103 0.56 10.42 6.45
CA ARG A 103 1.26 11.69 6.51
C ARG A 103 1.60 12.14 5.10
N VAL A 104 1.23 13.38 4.76
CA VAL A 104 1.56 14.04 3.50
C VAL A 104 2.33 15.33 3.82
N PRO A 105 3.67 15.35 3.73
CA PRO A 105 4.49 16.47 4.21
C PRO A 105 4.32 17.76 3.40
N LYS A 106 3.94 17.63 2.12
CA LYS A 106 3.70 18.74 1.20
C LYS A 106 2.23 18.72 0.83
N ASN A 107 1.41 19.44 1.59
CA ASN A 107 -0.03 19.44 1.37
C ASN A 107 -0.49 20.84 0.96
N ASP A 108 -0.80 21.01 -0.32
CA ASP A 108 -1.68 22.08 -0.84
C ASP A 108 -3.13 21.58 -1.02
N VAL A 109 -3.48 20.40 -0.48
CA VAL A 109 -4.84 19.83 -0.61
C VAL A 109 -5.44 19.35 0.72
N ASP A 110 -6.75 19.57 0.85
CA ASP A 110 -7.55 19.20 2.01
C ASP A 110 -7.67 17.68 2.15
N ALA A 111 -7.32 17.12 3.30
CA ALA A 111 -7.32 15.68 3.59
C ALA A 111 -8.74 15.08 3.72
N SER A 112 -9.78 15.89 3.51
CA SER A 112 -11.18 15.59 3.84
C SER A 112 -11.88 14.57 2.92
N ASN A 113 -11.25 14.09 1.84
CA ASN A 113 -11.93 13.25 0.85
C ASN A 113 -11.27 11.89 0.54
N GLN A 114 -10.40 11.39 1.42
CA GLN A 114 -9.81 10.06 1.30
C GLN A 114 -10.73 9.03 1.97
N VAL A 115 -11.69 8.49 1.22
CA VAL A 115 -12.50 7.35 1.68
C VAL A 115 -11.59 6.12 1.69
N LEU A 116 -11.25 5.63 2.88
CA LEU A 116 -10.59 4.35 3.03
C LEU A 116 -11.56 3.24 2.58
N PRO A 117 -11.10 2.23 1.83
CA PRO A 117 -11.94 1.09 1.50
C PRO A 117 -12.42 0.45 2.81
N SER A 118 -13.73 0.50 3.05
CA SER A 118 -14.36 -0.24 4.14
C SER A 118 -14.07 -1.72 3.92
N SER A 119 -13.69 -2.44 4.98
CA SER A 119 -13.61 -3.90 4.93
C SER A 119 -14.89 -4.42 4.30
N LYS A 120 -14.77 -5.09 3.15
CA LYS A 120 -15.89 -5.77 2.53
C LYS A 120 -16.42 -6.75 3.58
N ALA A 121 -17.52 -6.41 4.24
CA ALA A 121 -18.19 -7.34 5.11
C ALA A 121 -18.58 -8.50 4.19
N GLU A 122 -18.14 -9.71 4.53
CA GLU A 122 -18.64 -10.91 3.88
C GLU A 122 -20.15 -10.94 4.10
N ASP A 123 -20.86 -10.49 3.09
CA ASP A 123 -22.28 -10.70 2.88
C ASP A 123 -22.47 -12.20 2.66
N ASN A 124 -22.51 -12.92 3.79
CA ASN A 124 -22.96 -14.29 3.89
C ASN A 124 -24.48 -14.33 3.64
N GLU A 125 -24.87 -14.06 2.40
CA GLU A 125 -26.22 -14.27 1.90
C GLU A 125 -26.33 -15.72 1.46
N GLY A 126 -26.66 -16.58 2.42
CA GLY A 126 -27.16 -17.92 2.14
C GLY A 126 -28.59 -17.85 1.61
N TRP A 127 -28.84 -18.51 0.48
CA TRP A 127 -30.11 -19.11 0.10
C TRP A 127 -29.86 -20.41 -0.65
#